data_AF-A0A7K9BJL3-F1
#
_entry.id   AF-A0A7K9BJL3-F1
#
_cell.length_a   1.000
_cell.length_b   1.000
_cell.length_c   1.000
_cell.angle_alpha   90.00
_cell.angle_beta   90.00
_cell.angle_gamma   90.00
#
_symmetry.space_group_name_H-M   'P 1'
#
loop_
_entity.id
_entity.type
_entity.pdbx_description
1 polymer ?
#
loop_
_entity_poly.entity_id
_entity_poly.type
_entity_poly.pdbx_seq_one_letter_code
_entity_poly.pdbx_strand_id
1 'polypeptide(L)'
;LAVQFNGIEKQQASSPSNVQCRQLRAPGRDFKPIKHSGLEFCGILGERVDPTIPLEKQTWYHGAISRTDAENLLRLYKECSYLVRNSQTNKCDYSLSLKSSQGFMHMKLMKSKEKYILGQNSPPFDSVPKVIHYYTTKKLPIRGAEHLSLLYPVAVQTL
;
A
#
# COMPACT_ATOMS: atom_id res chain seq x y z
N LEU A 1 -48.68 12.92 -30.80
CA LEU A 1 -47.86 13.84 -31.63
C LEU A 1 -46.40 13.45 -31.47
N ALA A 2 -45.78 12.99 -32.56
CA ALA A 2 -44.35 12.73 -32.63
C ALA A 2 -43.63 14.01 -33.08
N VAL A 3 -42.45 14.29 -32.53
CA VAL A 3 -41.48 15.21 -33.13
C VAL A 3 -40.10 14.55 -33.14
N GLN A 4 -39.66 14.20 -34.34
CA GLN A 4 -38.27 13.87 -34.68
C GLN A 4 -37.48 15.16 -34.84
N PHE A 5 -36.20 15.18 -34.45
CA PHE A 5 -35.24 16.13 -34.98
C PHE A 5 -34.01 15.39 -35.51
N ASN A 6 -33.77 15.62 -36.79
CA ASN A 6 -32.62 15.16 -37.57
C ASN A 6 -31.32 15.86 -37.12
N GLY A 7 -30.20 15.14 -37.27
CA GLY A 7 -28.85 15.59 -36.90
C GLY A 7 -28.15 16.49 -37.91
N ILE A 8 -26.82 16.59 -37.75
CA ILE A 8 -25.80 16.93 -38.77
C ILE A 8 -24.43 16.47 -38.23
N GLU A 9 -23.76 15.61 -39.00
CA GLU A 9 -22.32 15.34 -38.95
C GLU A 9 -21.54 16.43 -39.73
N LYS A 10 -20.32 16.77 -39.27
CA LYS A 10 -19.20 17.06 -40.19
C LYS A 10 -17.82 16.94 -39.53
N GLN A 11 -17.07 15.94 -40.03
CA GLN A 11 -15.64 15.87 -40.38
C GLN A 11 -14.92 17.24 -40.49
N GLN A 12 -13.59 17.45 -40.38
CA GLN A 12 -12.39 16.61 -40.49
C GLN A 12 -11.17 17.52 -40.22
N ALA A 13 -10.04 16.88 -39.89
CA ALA A 13 -8.67 17.15 -40.39
C ALA A 13 -7.73 18.24 -39.80
N SER A 14 -6.58 17.70 -39.37
CA SER A 14 -5.17 18.08 -39.65
C SER A 14 -4.52 19.32 -39.02
N SER A 15 -3.50 19.03 -38.19
CA SER A 15 -2.31 19.85 -37.87
C SER A 15 -1.41 20.01 -39.11
N PRO A 16 -0.45 20.98 -39.18
CA PRO A 16 0.83 20.80 -38.48
C PRO A 16 1.63 22.08 -38.07
N SER A 17 2.72 21.79 -37.34
CA SER A 17 4.07 22.41 -37.36
C SER A 17 4.41 23.74 -36.64
N ASN A 18 5.15 23.56 -35.55
CA ASN A 18 6.47 24.13 -35.21
C ASN A 18 6.75 25.62 -35.49
N VAL A 19 6.92 26.36 -34.39
CA VAL A 19 7.81 27.53 -34.33
C VAL A 19 8.66 27.45 -33.07
N GLN A 20 9.96 27.41 -33.31
CA GLN A 20 11.03 27.23 -32.35
C GLN A 20 11.48 28.59 -31.81
N CYS A 21 11.43 28.79 -30.49
CA CYS A 21 12.07 29.93 -29.85
C CYS A 21 13.32 29.46 -29.08
N ARG A 22 14.48 29.95 -29.52
CA ARG A 22 15.79 29.76 -28.89
C ARG A 22 15.87 30.63 -27.63
N GLN A 23 16.10 30.02 -26.46
CA GLN A 23 16.44 30.76 -25.24
C GLN A 23 17.83 30.35 -24.73
N LEU A 24 18.80 31.21 -25.06
CA LEU A 24 19.93 31.74 -24.28
C LEU A 24 20.66 30.85 -23.24
N ARG A 25 21.97 30.71 -23.49
CA ARG A 25 23.02 30.10 -22.67
C ARG A 25 23.43 31.08 -21.55
N ALA A 26 23.57 30.61 -20.31
CA ALA A 26 24.21 31.34 -19.20
C ALA A 26 25.22 30.43 -18.45
N PRO A 27 26.32 30.98 -17.90
CA PRO A 27 27.49 30.20 -17.49
C PRO A 27 27.44 29.72 -16.03
N GLY A 28 28.38 28.84 -15.72
CA GLY A 28 28.43 27.96 -14.56
C GLY A 28 28.32 28.60 -13.17
N ARG A 29 27.62 27.88 -12.29
CA ARG A 29 27.94 27.82 -10.87
C ARG A 29 28.13 26.35 -10.49
N ASP A 30 29.36 26.00 -10.15
CA ASP A 30 29.75 24.71 -9.59
C ASP A 30 29.15 24.62 -8.19
N PHE A 31 28.02 23.93 -8.06
CA PHE A 31 27.53 23.46 -6.78
C PHE A 31 27.75 21.96 -6.76
N LYS A 32 28.77 21.52 -6.03
CA LYS A 32 28.97 20.11 -5.73
C LYS A 32 27.79 19.65 -4.87
N PRO A 33 26.95 18.70 -5.32
CA PRO A 33 25.98 18.10 -4.43
C PRO A 33 26.78 17.31 -3.40
N ILE A 34 26.65 17.69 -2.14
CA ILE A 34 27.01 16.83 -1.02
C ILE A 34 26.24 15.53 -1.25
N LYS A 35 26.96 14.43 -1.43
CA LYS A 35 26.39 13.09 -1.43
C LYS A 35 25.90 12.79 -0.02
N HIS A 36 24.77 13.39 0.37
CA HIS A 36 23.94 12.78 1.39
C HIS A 36 23.41 11.51 0.75
N SER A 37 23.89 10.40 1.27
CA SER A 37 23.37 9.05 1.09
C SER A 37 21.86 9.11 0.86
N GLY A 38 21.45 8.89 -0.40
CA GLY A 38 20.06 8.78 -0.77
C GLY A 38 19.46 7.64 0.03
N LEU A 39 18.71 7.98 1.08
CA LEU A 39 17.58 7.17 1.46
C LEU A 39 16.51 7.46 0.40
N GLU A 40 16.71 6.84 -0.76
CA GLU A 40 15.75 6.74 -1.85
C GLU A 40 14.56 5.94 -1.31
N PHE A 41 13.65 6.60 -0.59
CA PHE A 41 12.35 6.04 -0.25
C PHE A 41 11.41 6.20 -1.45
N CYS A 42 11.84 5.68 -2.60
CA CYS A 42 11.08 5.66 -3.84
C CYS A 42 11.33 4.33 -4.56
N GLY A 43 10.42 3.37 -4.36
CA GLY A 43 10.10 2.41 -5.42
C GLY A 43 10.81 1.05 -5.45
N ILE A 44 11.15 0.43 -4.32
CA ILE A 44 11.54 -0.99 -4.35
C ILE A 44 10.32 -1.88 -4.09
N LEU A 45 10.07 -2.76 -5.05
CA LEU A 45 9.23 -3.97 -4.95
C LEU A 45 9.17 -4.48 -3.50
N GLY A 46 7.95 -4.56 -2.96
CA GLY A 46 7.62 -4.81 -1.55
C GLY A 46 8.78 -5.30 -0.71
N GLU A 47 9.25 -4.43 0.20
CA GLU A 47 10.30 -4.73 1.17
C GLU A 47 10.08 -6.17 1.67
N ARG A 48 11.02 -7.06 1.31
CA ARG A 48 10.81 -8.51 1.49
C ARG A 48 10.66 -8.76 2.97
N VAL A 49 9.43 -9.07 3.40
CA VAL A 49 9.14 -9.42 4.79
C VAL A 49 9.97 -10.65 5.13
N ASP A 50 10.91 -10.51 6.05
CA ASP A 50 11.66 -11.64 6.59
C ASP A 50 10.86 -12.27 7.74
N PRO A 51 10.34 -13.50 7.58
CA PRO A 51 9.54 -14.15 8.60
C PRO A 51 10.36 -14.65 9.80
N THR A 52 11.69 -14.62 9.74
CA THR A 52 12.59 -15.02 10.83
C THR A 52 12.80 -13.91 11.86
N ILE A 53 12.54 -12.66 11.48
CA ILE A 53 12.62 -11.51 12.38
C ILE A 53 11.41 -11.52 13.33
N PRO A 54 11.63 -11.42 14.67
CA PRO A 54 10.55 -11.31 15.65
C PRO A 54 9.58 -10.15 15.35
N LEU A 55 8.30 -10.34 15.67
CA LEU A 55 7.23 -9.37 15.35
C LEU A 55 7.57 -7.95 15.85
N GLU A 56 8.14 -7.84 17.03
CA GLU A 56 8.47 -6.58 17.70
C GLU A 56 9.57 -5.79 16.98
N LYS A 57 10.32 -6.45 16.10
CA LYS A 57 11.38 -5.83 15.28
C LYS A 57 10.94 -5.58 13.84
N GLN A 58 9.71 -5.94 13.49
CA GLN A 58 9.18 -5.72 12.15
C GLN A 58 8.78 -4.25 11.99
N THR A 59 9.26 -3.59 10.94
CA THR A 59 8.97 -2.18 10.67
C THR A 59 7.48 -1.92 10.48
N TRP A 60 6.73 -2.87 9.91
CA TRP A 60 5.29 -2.80 9.66
C TRP A 60 4.42 -3.14 10.87
N TYR A 61 5.01 -3.44 12.03
CA TYR A 61 4.28 -3.64 13.27
C TYR A 61 4.23 -2.36 14.11
N HIS A 62 3.02 -1.88 14.37
CA HIS A 62 2.78 -0.57 15.00
C HIS A 62 2.35 -0.69 16.48
N GLY A 63 2.29 -1.91 17.02
CA GLY A 63 1.84 -2.12 18.38
C GLY A 63 0.42 -1.58 18.64
N ALA A 64 0.24 -0.80 19.70
CA ALA A 64 -1.06 -0.43 20.25
C ALA A 64 -1.73 0.80 19.58
N ILE A 65 -1.65 0.94 18.26
CA ILE A 65 -2.41 1.99 17.55
C ILE A 65 -3.89 1.62 17.38
N SER A 66 -4.76 2.62 17.35
CA SER A 66 -6.20 2.39 17.15
C SER A 66 -6.50 2.03 15.69
N ARG A 67 -7.72 1.52 15.45
CA ARG A 67 -8.23 1.33 14.09
C ARG A 67 -8.18 2.63 13.29
N THR A 68 -8.67 3.71 13.88
CA THR A 68 -8.77 5.03 13.24
C THR A 68 -7.39 5.60 12.90
N ASP A 69 -6.42 5.45 13.80
CA ASP A 69 -5.04 5.92 13.54
C ASP A 69 -4.39 5.13 12.41
N ALA A 70 -4.63 3.81 12.35
CA ALA A 70 -4.17 2.98 11.25
C ALA A 70 -4.78 3.42 9.91
N GLU A 71 -6.07 3.73 9.87
CA GLU A 71 -6.75 4.25 8.68
C GLU A 71 -6.18 5.62 8.26
N ASN A 72 -5.94 6.51 9.22
CA ASN A 72 -5.34 7.83 8.98
C ASN A 72 -3.94 7.73 8.38
N LEU A 73 -3.11 6.84 8.91
CA LEU A 73 -1.78 6.59 8.38
C LEU A 73 -1.87 6.00 6.96
N LEU A 74 -2.65 4.94 6.77
CA LEU A 74 -2.81 4.26 5.48
C LEU A 74 -3.41 5.15 4.38
N ARG A 75 -4.15 6.21 4.74
CA ARG A 75 -4.71 7.18 3.78
C ARG A 75 -3.63 7.90 2.97
N LEU A 76 -2.43 8.04 3.53
CA LEU A 76 -1.29 8.71 2.90
C LEU A 76 -0.53 7.78 1.92
N TYR A 77 -0.85 6.49 1.92
CA TYR A 77 -0.18 5.48 1.11
C TYR A 77 -1.10 4.90 0.03
N LYS A 78 -0.49 4.21 -0.94
CA LYS A 78 -1.20 3.60 -2.08
C LYS A 78 -2.00 2.36 -1.70
N GLU A 79 -2.84 1.89 -2.61
CA GLU A 79 -3.53 0.60 -2.48
C GLU A 79 -2.53 -0.56 -2.23
N CYS A 80 -2.96 -1.58 -1.49
CA CYS A 80 -2.15 -2.70 -1.02
C CYS A 80 -1.10 -2.33 0.04
N SER A 81 -1.14 -1.09 0.56
CA SER A 81 -0.35 -0.71 1.74
C SER A 81 -0.98 -1.25 3.01
N TYR A 82 -0.15 -1.75 3.92
CA TYR A 82 -0.62 -2.45 5.11
C TYR A 82 0.25 -2.18 6.34
N LEU A 83 -0.33 -2.48 7.49
CA LEU A 83 0.36 -2.55 8.77
C LEU A 83 -0.32 -3.56 9.69
N VAL A 84 0.41 -4.02 10.70
CA VAL A 84 -0.14 -4.86 11.77
C VAL A 84 -0.15 -4.07 13.07
N ARG A 85 -1.22 -4.20 13.83
CA ARG A 85 -1.41 -3.58 15.14
C ARG A 85 -1.99 -4.57 16.15
N ASN A 86 -1.99 -4.22 17.41
CA ASN A 86 -2.68 -4.96 18.46
C ASN A 86 -4.19 -4.91 18.22
N SER A 87 -4.89 -6.00 18.54
CA SER A 87 -6.33 -5.98 18.57
C SER A 87 -6.83 -5.11 19.72
N GLN A 88 -7.83 -4.27 19.46
CA GLN A 88 -8.47 -3.44 20.49
C GLN A 88 -9.40 -4.26 21.40
N THR A 89 -9.89 -5.40 20.92
CA THR A 89 -10.87 -6.22 21.63
C THR A 89 -10.26 -7.39 22.39
N ASN A 90 -9.06 -7.83 22.02
CA ASN A 90 -8.37 -8.93 22.69
C ASN A 90 -6.86 -8.70 22.70
N LYS A 91 -6.26 -8.64 23.89
CA LYS A 91 -4.83 -8.33 24.08
C LYS A 91 -3.89 -9.37 23.47
N CYS A 92 -4.37 -10.60 23.26
CA CYS A 92 -3.57 -11.70 22.70
C CYS A 92 -3.70 -11.82 21.16
N ASP A 93 -4.58 -11.04 20.54
CA ASP A 93 -4.83 -11.07 19.10
C ASP A 93 -4.23 -9.83 18.42
N TYR A 94 -3.99 -9.95 17.12
CA TYR A 94 -3.53 -8.84 16.28
C TYR A 94 -4.59 -8.48 15.23
N SER A 95 -4.41 -7.32 14.61
CA SER A 95 -5.23 -6.85 13.50
C SER A 95 -4.33 -6.40 12.37
N LEU A 96 -4.56 -6.94 11.18
CA LEU A 96 -3.99 -6.47 9.93
C LEU A 96 -4.89 -5.37 9.36
N SER A 97 -4.36 -4.18 9.16
CA SER A 97 -5.05 -3.07 8.50
C SER A 97 -4.47 -2.89 7.09
N LEU A 98 -5.33 -2.75 6.09
CA LEU A 98 -4.95 -2.71 4.67
C LEU A 98 -5.72 -1.61 3.93
N LYS A 99 -5.02 -0.87 3.05
CA LYS A 99 -5.63 0.08 2.11
C LYS A 99 -6.14 -0.64 0.86
N SER A 100 -7.43 -0.47 0.56
CA SER A 100 -8.04 -0.87 -0.72
C SER A 100 -8.46 0.37 -1.52
N SER A 101 -8.84 0.19 -2.80
CA SER A 101 -9.48 1.22 -3.62
C SER A 101 -10.77 1.77 -2.99
N GLN A 102 -11.54 0.91 -2.32
CA GLN A 102 -12.85 1.25 -1.76
C GLN A 102 -12.83 1.74 -0.31
N GLY A 103 -11.65 1.75 0.35
CA GLY A 103 -11.55 2.16 1.75
C GLY A 103 -10.41 1.47 2.48
N PHE A 104 -10.73 0.92 3.66
CA PHE A 104 -9.79 0.19 4.51
C PHE A 104 -10.40 -1.15 4.93
N MET A 105 -9.56 -2.17 5.00
CA MET A 105 -9.93 -3.51 5.44
C MET A 105 -9.18 -3.85 6.72
N HIS A 106 -9.87 -4.51 7.64
CA HIS A 106 -9.26 -4.98 8.89
C HIS A 106 -9.54 -6.47 9.05
N MET A 107 -8.47 -7.24 9.14
CA MET A 107 -8.54 -8.68 9.33
C MET A 107 -7.98 -9.04 10.69
N LYS A 108 -8.72 -9.87 11.44
CA LYS A 108 -8.28 -10.35 12.74
C LYS A 108 -7.26 -11.47 12.56
N LEU A 109 -6.11 -11.35 13.22
CA LEU A 109 -5.18 -12.47 13.42
C LEU A 109 -5.44 -13.05 14.81
N MET A 110 -5.90 -14.29 14.85
CA MET A 110 -6.24 -14.98 16.08
C MET A 110 -5.21 -16.07 16.38
N LYS A 111 -4.85 -16.22 17.65
CA LYS A 111 -4.05 -17.36 18.12
C LYS A 111 -4.97 -18.56 18.39
N SER A 112 -4.70 -19.69 17.75
CA SER A 112 -5.41 -20.97 17.90
C SER A 112 -4.41 -22.12 18.02
N LYS A 113 -4.42 -22.83 19.16
CA LYS A 113 -3.53 -23.98 19.44
C LYS A 113 -2.06 -23.71 19.07
N GLU A 114 -1.51 -22.61 19.58
CA GLU A 114 -0.13 -22.14 19.29
C GLU A 114 0.17 -21.71 17.85
N LYS A 115 -0.83 -21.62 16.98
CA LYS A 115 -0.70 -21.09 15.61
C LYS A 115 -1.53 -19.83 15.40
N TYR A 116 -1.19 -19.05 14.38
CA TYR A 116 -1.88 -17.83 13.97
C TYR A 116 -2.70 -18.07 12.72
N ILE A 117 -3.94 -17.58 12.73
CA ILE A 117 -4.90 -17.66 11.61
C ILE A 117 -5.39 -16.24 11.29
N LEU A 118 -5.38 -15.89 10.01
CA LEU A 118 -5.89 -14.63 9.47
C LEU A 118 -7.35 -14.80 9.02
N GLY A 119 -8.29 -14.23 9.76
CA GLY A 119 -9.72 -14.39 9.50
C GLY A 119 -10.20 -15.81 9.77
N GLN A 120 -11.09 -16.34 8.91
CA GLN A 120 -11.68 -17.68 9.05
C GLN A 120 -11.11 -18.71 8.06
N ASN A 121 -10.58 -18.27 6.92
CA ASN A 121 -10.23 -19.14 5.78
C ASN A 121 -8.73 -19.18 5.47
N SER A 122 -7.87 -18.70 6.38
CA SER A 122 -6.42 -18.87 6.19
C SER A 122 -5.95 -20.22 6.72
N PRO A 123 -4.88 -20.79 6.14
CA PRO A 123 -4.14 -21.85 6.82
C PRO A 123 -3.55 -21.32 8.14
N PRO A 124 -3.19 -22.21 9.09
CA PRO A 124 -2.52 -21.83 10.32
C PRO A 124 -1.00 -21.66 10.12
N PHE A 125 -0.41 -20.67 10.79
CA PHE A 125 1.02 -20.33 10.71
C PHE A 125 1.68 -20.30 12.08
N ASP A 126 2.99 -20.52 12.16
CA ASP A 126 3.69 -20.55 13.47
C ASP A 126 3.91 -19.15 14.07
N SER A 127 3.85 -18.09 13.26
CA SER A 127 4.06 -16.72 13.71
C SER A 127 3.35 -15.70 12.82
N VAL A 128 3.08 -14.51 13.36
CA VAL A 128 2.50 -13.38 12.59
C VAL A 128 3.38 -12.98 11.39
N PRO A 129 4.72 -12.84 11.51
CA PRO A 129 5.58 -12.58 10.34
C PRO A 129 5.43 -13.61 9.22
N LYS A 130 5.25 -14.90 9.54
CA LYS A 130 4.97 -15.94 8.53
C LYS A 130 3.64 -15.73 7.82
N VAL A 131 2.60 -15.30 8.53
CA VAL A 131 1.30 -14.94 7.92
C VAL A 131 1.49 -13.82 6.91
N ILE A 132 2.16 -12.73 7.33
CA ILE A 132 2.38 -11.56 6.48
C ILE A 132 3.20 -11.94 5.25
N HIS A 133 4.34 -12.61 5.46
CA HIS A 133 5.20 -13.09 4.38
C HIS A 133 4.43 -13.92 3.35
N TYR A 134 3.57 -14.85 3.79
CA TYR A 134 2.76 -15.67 2.90
C TYR A 134 1.82 -14.84 2.01
N TYR A 135 1.16 -13.83 2.58
CA TYR A 135 0.22 -12.97 1.87
C TYR A 135 0.87 -11.81 1.10
N THR A 136 2.21 -11.70 1.12
CA THR A 136 2.93 -10.83 0.17
C THR A 136 2.91 -11.38 -1.26
N THR A 137 2.81 -12.70 -1.41
CA THR A 137 2.82 -13.38 -2.72
C THR A 137 1.48 -14.03 -3.07
N LYS A 138 0.56 -14.14 -2.10
CA LYS A 138 -0.76 -14.74 -2.30
C LYS A 138 -1.89 -13.75 -2.03
N LYS A 139 -2.99 -13.98 -2.73
CA LYS A 139 -4.23 -13.23 -2.57
C LYS A 139 -4.84 -13.45 -1.18
N LEU A 140 -5.37 -12.38 -0.61
CA LEU A 140 -6.06 -12.43 0.67
C LEU A 140 -7.42 -13.13 0.52
N PRO A 141 -7.86 -13.92 1.52
CA PRO A 141 -9.14 -14.63 1.48
C PRO A 141 -10.32 -13.69 1.81
N ILE A 142 -10.49 -12.63 1.03
CA ILE A 142 -11.52 -11.60 1.24
C ILE A 142 -12.53 -11.66 0.10
N ARG A 143 -13.78 -12.01 0.40
CA ARG A 143 -14.87 -12.03 -0.58
C ARG A 143 -15.04 -10.63 -1.19
N GLY A 144 -15.00 -10.54 -2.52
CA GLY A 144 -15.14 -9.28 -3.25
C GLY A 144 -13.86 -8.41 -3.32
N ALA A 145 -12.77 -8.82 -2.65
CA ALA A 145 -11.49 -8.13 -2.70
C ALA A 145 -10.31 -9.11 -2.89
N GLU A 146 -10.56 -10.20 -3.61
CA GLU A 146 -9.62 -11.30 -3.85
C GLU A 146 -8.41 -10.88 -4.70
N HIS A 147 -8.40 -9.67 -5.26
CA HIS A 147 -7.26 -9.13 -5.99
C HIS A 147 -6.16 -8.58 -5.06
N LEU A 148 -6.45 -8.38 -3.77
CA LEU A 148 -5.52 -7.73 -2.85
C LEU A 148 -4.48 -8.70 -2.27
N SER A 149 -3.27 -8.18 -2.10
CA SER A 149 -2.11 -8.82 -1.45
C SER A 149 -1.33 -7.79 -0.64
N LEU A 150 -0.40 -8.24 0.20
CA LEU A 150 0.37 -7.39 1.10
C LEU A 150 1.64 -6.88 0.40
N LEU A 151 1.49 -5.81 -0.38
CA LEU A 151 2.57 -5.34 -1.26
C LEU A 151 3.45 -4.27 -0.61
N TYR A 152 2.90 -3.38 0.20
CA TYR A 152 3.62 -2.21 0.69
C TYR A 152 3.56 -2.12 2.22
N PRO A 153 4.57 -2.63 2.95
CA PRO A 153 4.63 -2.45 4.39
C PRO A 153 4.75 -0.96 4.72
N VAL A 154 3.96 -0.48 5.68
CA VAL A 154 4.06 0.88 6.20
C VAL A 154 4.87 0.82 7.49
N ALA A 155 6.07 1.39 7.48
CA ALA A 155 6.95 1.42 8.64
C ALA A 155 6.38 2.28 9.78
N VAL A 156 6.68 1.91 11.03
CA VAL A 156 6.42 2.74 12.19
C VAL A 156 7.18 4.05 12.06
N GLN A 157 6.46 5.17 12.10
CA GLN A 157 7.07 6.49 12.14
C GLN A 157 7.47 6.77 13.59
N THR A 158 8.72 6.46 13.94
CA THR A 158 9.31 6.98 15.16
C THR A 158 9.75 8.42 14.86
N LEU A 159 9.09 9.38 15.49
CA LEU A 159 9.50 10.79 15.48
C LEU A 159 10.73 11.01 16.36
#